data_AF-A0A1B6DB88-F1
#
_entry.id   AF-A0A1B6DB88-F1
#
_cell.length_a   1.000
_cell.length_b   1.000
_cell.length_c   1.000
_cell.angle_alpha   90.00
_cell.angle_beta   90.00
_cell.angle_gamma   90.00
#
_symmetry.space_group_name_H-M   'P 1'
#
loop_
_entity.id
_entity.type
_entity.pdbx_description
1 polymer ?
#
loop_
_entity_poly.entity_id
_entity_poly.type
_entity_poly.pdbx_seq_one_letter_code
_entity_poly.pdbx_strand_id
1 'polypeptide(L)'
;MEELTFEYDFPKFYHPDQKWFPIRKAFNLYMDRYRDPKKIAREFLLKKLKQRHPFEKQRPPLEFPNAVPFTTEKGVRPPSWLKLELRKERNRFGRINDF
;
A
#
# COMPACT_ATOMS: atom_id res chain seq x y z
N MET A 1 -25.88 -36.52 -2.28
CA MET A 1 -26.63 -35.34 -2.73
C MET A 1 -25.64 -34.19 -2.72
N GLU A 2 -25.40 -33.54 -3.86
CA GLU A 2 -24.62 -32.29 -3.87
C GLU A 2 -25.53 -31.17 -3.37
N GLU A 3 -25.13 -30.48 -2.31
CA GLU A 3 -25.87 -29.34 -1.79
C GLU A 3 -25.64 -28.14 -2.71
N LEU A 4 -26.72 -27.51 -3.17
CA LEU A 4 -26.66 -26.27 -3.95
C LEU A 4 -26.33 -25.10 -3.01
N THR A 5 -25.11 -24.57 -3.14
CA THR A 5 -24.72 -23.30 -2.51
C THR A 5 -25.12 -22.13 -3.40
N PHE A 6 -25.92 -21.22 -2.86
CA PHE A 6 -26.28 -19.97 -3.52
C PHE A 6 -25.48 -18.83 -2.90
N GLU A 7 -24.84 -18.02 -3.74
CA GLU A 7 -24.19 -16.78 -3.32
C GLU A 7 -24.96 -15.59 -3.91
N TYR A 8 -25.07 -14.52 -3.13
CA TYR A 8 -25.68 -13.28 -3.58
C TYR A 8 -24.67 -12.50 -4.46
N ASP A 9 -25.02 -12.29 -5.73
CA ASP A 9 -24.20 -11.50 -6.65
C ASP A 9 -24.43 -9.99 -6.41
N PHE A 10 -23.44 -9.33 -5.79
CA PHE A 10 -23.50 -7.90 -5.53
C PHE A 10 -23.33 -7.11 -6.83
N PRO A 11 -24.19 -6.10 -7.10
CA PRO A 11 -24.00 -5.25 -8.25
C PRO A 11 -22.67 -4.50 -8.15
N LYS A 12 -22.01 -4.33 -9.30
CA LYS A 12 -20.76 -3.56 -9.35
C LYS A 12 -21.03 -2.12 -8.92
N PHE A 13 -20.23 -1.63 -7.97
CA PHE A 13 -20.29 -0.23 -7.56
C PHE A 13 -20.03 0.69 -8.76
N TYR A 14 -20.86 1.72 -8.90
CA TYR A 14 -20.63 2.73 -9.92
C TYR A 14 -19.31 3.48 -9.66
N HIS A 15 -18.47 3.54 -10.68
CA HIS A 15 -17.24 4.32 -10.68
C HIS A 15 -17.28 5.33 -11.81
N PRO A 16 -17.17 6.64 -11.52
CA PRO A 16 -17.17 7.65 -12.57
C PRO A 16 -15.87 7.56 -13.37
N ASP A 17 -15.89 7.92 -14.64
CA ASP A 17 -14.70 7.92 -15.50
C ASP A 17 -13.55 8.74 -14.94
N GLN A 18 -12.33 8.34 -15.31
CA GLN A 18 -11.12 9.02 -14.89
C GLN A 18 -11.05 10.42 -15.52
N LYS A 19 -10.95 11.45 -14.68
CA LYS A 19 -10.73 12.83 -15.06
C LYS A 19 -9.23 13.10 -15.14
N TRP A 20 -8.82 13.88 -16.14
CA TRP A 20 -7.44 14.35 -16.28
C TRP A 20 -6.97 15.17 -15.08
N PHE A 21 -7.82 16.09 -14.59
CA PHE A 21 -7.53 16.94 -13.44
C PHE A 21 -8.57 16.72 -12.34
N PRO A 22 -8.33 15.80 -11.39
CA PRO A 22 -9.24 15.52 -10.30
C PRO A 22 -9.14 16.60 -9.21
N ILE A 23 -9.82 17.73 -9.44
CA ILE A 23 -9.84 18.87 -8.52
C ILE A 23 -10.38 18.43 -7.14
N ARG A 24 -9.71 18.89 -6.06
CA ARG A 24 -10.06 18.61 -4.66
C ARG A 24 -10.08 17.13 -4.25
N LYS A 25 -9.49 16.23 -5.05
CA LYS A 25 -9.33 14.82 -4.66
C LYS A 25 -7.88 14.55 -4.25
N ALA A 26 -7.70 13.78 -3.19
CA ALA A 26 -6.38 13.31 -2.80
C ALA A 26 -5.82 12.41 -3.91
N PHE A 27 -4.62 12.73 -4.42
CA PHE A 27 -4.05 12.10 -5.60
C PHE A 27 -3.91 10.58 -5.44
N ASN A 28 -3.47 10.13 -4.27
CA ASN A 28 -3.22 8.73 -3.93
C ASN A 28 -4.52 7.91 -3.97
N LEU A 29 -5.55 8.34 -3.23
CA LEU A 29 -6.85 7.67 -3.19
C LEU A 29 -7.56 7.70 -4.54
N TYR A 30 -7.37 8.78 -5.31
CA TYR A 30 -7.97 8.91 -6.63
C TYR A 30 -7.32 7.96 -7.63
N MET A 31 -5.99 7.96 -7.72
CA MET A 31 -5.26 7.11 -8.67
C MET A 31 -5.41 5.63 -8.33
N ASP A 32 -5.38 5.27 -7.06
CA ASP A 32 -5.55 3.87 -6.64
C ASP A 32 -6.95 3.32 -6.95
N ARG A 33 -7.97 4.17 -7.08
CA ARG A 33 -9.33 3.75 -7.47
C ARG A 33 -9.39 3.17 -8.89
N TYR A 34 -8.57 3.69 -9.80
CA TYR A 34 -8.58 3.30 -11.22
C TYR A 34 -7.44 2.34 -11.58
N ARG A 35 -6.58 2.00 -10.62
CA ARG A 35 -5.47 1.07 -10.84
C ARG A 35 -5.94 -0.37 -10.74
N ASP A 36 -5.40 -1.20 -11.62
CA ASP A 36 -5.63 -2.65 -11.54
C ASP A 36 -5.04 -3.21 -10.24
N PRO A 37 -5.80 -4.02 -9.48
CA PRO A 37 -5.32 -4.61 -8.23
C PRO A 37 -4.08 -5.49 -8.45
N LYS A 38 -3.95 -6.11 -9.63
CA LYS A 38 -2.78 -6.92 -10.02
C LYS A 38 -1.50 -6.09 -10.12
N LYS A 39 -1.58 -4.86 -10.63
CA LYS A 39 -0.41 -3.95 -10.72
C LYS A 39 0.04 -3.55 -9.32
N ILE A 40 -0.91 -3.21 -8.45
CA ILE A 40 -0.65 -2.88 -7.05
C ILE A 40 0.03 -4.06 -6.33
N ALA A 41 -0.49 -5.27 -6.47
CA ALA A 41 0.10 -6.47 -5.86
C ALA A 41 1.54 -6.71 -6.34
N ARG A 42 1.81 -6.51 -7.63
CA ARG A 42 3.17 -6.61 -8.19
C ARG A 42 4.13 -5.59 -7.57
N GLU A 43 3.70 -4.35 -7.38
CA GLU A 43 4.51 -3.30 -6.74
C GLU A 43 4.87 -3.66 -5.30
N PHE A 44 3.89 -4.15 -4.51
CA PHE A 44 4.13 -4.61 -3.15
C PHE A 44 5.10 -5.80 -3.09
N LEU A 45 4.92 -6.78 -3.99
CA LEU A 45 5.82 -7.92 -4.09
C LEU A 45 7.26 -7.48 -4.39
N LEU A 46 7.44 -6.60 -5.39
CA LEU A 46 8.75 -6.05 -5.73
C LEU A 46 9.38 -5.28 -4.57
N LYS A 47 8.58 -4.51 -3.82
CA LYS A 47 9.05 -3.79 -2.64
C LYS A 47 9.56 -4.75 -1.55
N LYS A 48 8.83 -5.83 -1.29
CA LYS A 48 9.21 -6.88 -0.33
C LYS A 48 10.49 -7.61 -0.76
N LEU A 49 10.59 -7.97 -2.04
CA LEU A 49 11.78 -8.61 -2.60
C LEU A 49 13.02 -7.70 -2.52
N LYS A 50 12.88 -6.39 -2.75
CA LYS A 50 13.98 -5.43 -2.59
C LYS A 50 14.53 -5.35 -1.16
N GLN A 51 13.70 -5.60 -0.15
CA GLN A 51 14.12 -5.59 1.26
C GLN A 51 14.82 -6.87 1.69
N ARG A 52 14.54 -7.99 1.01
CA ARG A 52 15.05 -9.30 1.37
C ARG A 52 16.22 -9.67 0.47
N HIS A 53 17.43 -9.56 0.99
CA HIS A 53 18.59 -10.14 0.33
C HIS A 53 18.56 -11.68 0.47
N PRO A 54 18.91 -12.46 -0.57
CA PRO A 54 18.87 -13.93 -0.49
C PRO A 54 19.84 -14.53 0.53
N PHE A 55 20.98 -13.87 0.77
CA PHE A 55 22.08 -14.40 1.57
C PHE A 55 22.30 -13.68 2.90
N GLU A 56 21.73 -12.49 3.09
CA GLU A 56 21.93 -11.70 4.31
C GLU A 56 20.71 -11.79 5.23
N LYS A 57 20.96 -11.76 6.54
CA LYS A 57 19.89 -11.66 7.52
C LYS A 57 19.21 -10.30 7.38
N GLN A 58 17.89 -10.31 7.41
CA GLN A 58 17.09 -9.08 7.37
C GLN A 58 17.42 -8.20 8.57
N ARG A 59 17.47 -6.89 8.33
CA ARG A 59 17.61 -5.92 9.43
C ARG A 59 16.42 -6.08 10.38
N PRO A 60 16.65 -6.11 11.70
CA PRO A 60 15.55 -6.22 12.65
C PRO A 60 14.60 -5.03 12.47
N PRO A 61 13.28 -5.24 12.66
CA PRO A 61 12.35 -4.13 12.70
C PRO A 61 12.73 -3.17 13.83
N LEU A 62 12.38 -1.90 13.67
CA LEU A 62 12.56 -0.90 14.74
C LEU A 62 11.74 -1.34 15.97
N GLU A 63 12.38 -1.39 17.14
CA GLU A 63 11.71 -1.73 18.40
C GLU A 63 10.57 -0.73 18.71
N PHE A 64 10.83 0.55 18.47
CA PHE A 64 9.89 1.64 18.70
C PHE A 64 9.63 2.43 17.40
N PRO A 65 8.80 1.91 16.49
CA PRO A 65 8.63 2.47 15.14
C PRO A 65 8.13 3.92 15.11
N ASN A 66 7.34 4.32 16.10
CA ASN A 66 6.78 5.67 16.21
C ASN A 66 7.71 6.67 16.92
N ALA A 67 8.73 6.20 17.65
CA ALA A 67 9.70 7.05 18.32
C ALA A 67 10.82 7.54 17.37
N VAL A 68 11.05 6.80 16.28
CA VAL A 68 12.08 7.14 15.29
C VAL A 68 11.60 8.30 14.41
N PRO A 69 12.37 9.40 14.30
CA PRO A 69 11.97 10.53 13.48
C PRO A 69 11.88 10.15 11.98
N PHE A 70 11.06 10.89 11.24
CA PHE A 70 10.98 10.78 9.77
C PHE A 70 11.95 11.78 9.15
N THR A 71 13.24 11.49 9.22
CA THR A 71 14.30 12.30 8.62
C THR A 71 14.98 11.51 7.52
N THR A 72 15.13 12.10 6.33
CA THR A 72 15.96 11.51 5.27
C THR A 72 17.43 11.67 5.63
N GLU A 73 18.32 10.88 5.03
CA GLU A 73 19.79 10.93 5.20
C GLU A 73 20.38 12.35 5.05
N LYS A 74 19.70 13.22 4.29
CA LYS A 74 20.10 14.62 4.06
C LYS A 74 19.46 15.63 5.04
N GLY A 75 18.84 15.17 6.13
CA GLY A 75 18.13 16.03 7.09
C GLY A 75 16.80 16.61 6.59
N VAL A 76 16.40 16.31 5.35
CA VAL A 76 15.16 16.81 4.75
C VAL A 76 13.95 16.03 5.29
N ARG A 77 12.89 16.75 5.67
CA ARG A 77 11.62 16.12 6.07
C ARG A 77 10.87 15.63 4.82
N PRO A 78 10.41 14.37 4.79
CA PRO A 78 9.65 13.87 3.66
C PRO A 78 8.28 14.57 3.54
N PRO A 79 7.70 14.59 2.34
CA PRO A 79 6.32 15.03 2.12
C PRO A 79 5.32 14.26 2.99
N SER A 80 4.15 14.86 3.24
CA SER A 80 3.11 14.28 4.11
C SER A 80 2.62 12.90 3.67
N TRP A 81 2.44 12.69 2.36
CA TRP A 81 2.01 11.40 1.82
C TRP A 81 3.06 10.29 2.05
N LEU A 82 4.34 10.59 1.84
CA LEU A 82 5.44 9.64 2.04
C LEU A 82 5.60 9.30 3.52
N LYS A 83 5.38 10.27 4.43
CA LYS A 83 5.32 10.02 5.87
C LYS A 83 4.23 9.01 6.24
N LEU A 84 3.03 9.14 5.63
CA LEU A 84 1.94 8.20 5.86
C LEU A 84 2.30 6.79 5.39
N GLU A 85 2.95 6.66 4.23
CA GLU A 85 3.41 5.36 3.73
C GLU A 85 4.49 4.74 4.62
N LEU A 86 5.51 5.52 5.00
CA LEU A 86 6.57 5.06 5.91
C LEU A 86 6.01 4.63 7.27
N ARG A 87 5.01 5.35 7.79
CA ARG A 87 4.35 4.99 9.05
C ARG A 87 3.58 3.68 8.92
N LYS A 88 2.85 3.48 7.81
CA LYS A 88 2.16 2.22 7.52
C LYS A 88 3.14 1.07 7.42
N GLU A 89 4.26 1.27 6.74
CA GLU A 89 5.30 0.26 6.57
C GLU A 89 5.97 -0.13 7.89
N ARG A 90 6.37 0.86 8.71
CA ARG A 90 6.96 0.59 10.03
C ARG A 90 6.01 -0.18 10.96
N ASN A 91 4.71 0.13 10.91
CA ASN A 91 3.69 -0.53 11.72
C ASN A 91 3.10 -1.79 11.06
N ARG A 92 3.57 -2.16 9.86
CA ARG A 92 3.03 -3.29 9.07
C ARG A 92 1.51 -3.21 8.89
N PHE A 93 1.00 -2.01 8.58
CA PHE A 93 -0.43 -1.76 8.40
C PHE A 93 -0.86 -1.86 6.93
N GLY A 94 -2.01 -2.50 6.71
CA GLY A 94 -2.67 -2.64 5.41
C GLY A 94 -2.20 -3.87 4.63
N ARG A 95 -2.35 -3.82 3.30
CA ARG A 95 -2.09 -4.93 2.37
C ARG A 95 -0.63 -5.36 2.24
N ILE A 96 0.27 -4.74 3.02
CA ILE A 96 1.69 -5.09 3.08
C ILE A 96 1.90 -6.48 3.72
N ASN A 97 0.94 -6.98 4.50
CA ASN A 97 1.00 -8.29 5.12
C ASN A 97 0.32 -9.40 4.32
N ASP A 98 -0.57 -9.05 3.39
CA ASP A 98 -1.41 -10.02 2.67
C ASP A 98 -0.60 -10.82 1.62
N PHE A 99 0.61 -10.36 1.29
CA PHE A 99 1.51 -10.95 0.29
C PHE A 99 2.93 -11.09 0.84
#